data_AF-A0A3L7WQQ4-F1
#
_entry.id   AF-A0A3L7WQQ4-F1
#
_cell.length_a   1.000
_cell.length_b   1.000
_cell.length_c   1.000
_cell.angle_alpha   90.00
_cell.angle_beta   90.00
_cell.angle_gamma   90.00
#
_symmetry.space_group_name_H-M   'P 1'
#
loop_
_entity.id
_entity.type
_entity.pdbx_description
1 polymer ?
#
loop_
_entity_poly.entity_id
_entity_poly.type
_entity_poly.pdbx_seq_one_letter_code
_entity_poly.pdbx_strand_id
1 'polypeptide(L)'
;MQRRVLSVQWTDGMGILPRGEDYAHVAAEALRLSIWRVGCVALACKVSEAEVRLVIQCDDRHDPRALVDWVRAAASFAISCYTGFAPDWDAPYHYEWVSPERAGVHIMHCVSGHTGATTMHTADDTTVL
;
A
#
# COMPACT_ATOMS: atom_id res chain seq x y z
N MET A 1 -0.82 -9.74 21.79
CA MET A 1 -0.33 -9.37 20.46
C MET A 1 -1.52 -8.88 19.66
N GLN A 2 -1.58 -7.57 19.38
CA GLN A 2 -2.73 -6.98 18.70
C GLN A 2 -2.43 -6.83 17.21
N ARG A 3 -3.36 -7.28 16.37
CA ARG A 3 -3.28 -7.05 14.92
C ARG A 3 -3.70 -5.61 14.62
N ARG A 4 -2.93 -4.92 13.78
CA ARG A 4 -3.20 -3.56 13.31
C ARG A 4 -3.22 -3.53 11.78
N VAL A 5 -3.83 -2.50 11.22
CA VAL A 5 -3.94 -2.30 9.77
C VAL A 5 -3.09 -1.10 9.37
N LEU A 6 -2.19 -1.29 8.43
CA LEU A 6 -1.33 -0.26 7.84
C LEU A 6 -1.79 0.01 6.41
N SER A 7 -2.04 1.27 6.07
CA SER A 7 -2.27 1.72 4.69
C SER A 7 -0.98 2.31 4.15
N VAL A 8 -0.58 1.94 2.94
CA VAL A 8 0.65 2.40 2.28
C VAL A 8 0.33 2.83 0.85
N GLN A 9 0.92 3.94 0.42
CA GLN A 9 0.76 4.46 -0.94
C GLN A 9 2.08 5.00 -1.48
N TRP A 10 2.42 4.55 -2.70
CA TRP A 10 3.51 5.04 -3.53
C TRP A 10 2.93 5.77 -4.74
N THR A 11 3.34 7.01 -4.97
CA THR A 11 2.99 7.81 -6.16
C THR A 11 4.21 8.61 -6.57
N ASP A 12 4.80 8.36 -7.72
CA ASP A 12 6.00 9.08 -8.18
C ASP A 12 5.70 10.21 -9.19
N GLY A 13 4.46 10.29 -9.68
CA GLY A 13 4.05 11.26 -10.69
C GLY A 13 4.71 11.08 -12.07
N MET A 14 5.59 10.08 -12.24
CA MET A 14 6.44 9.88 -13.41
C MET A 14 6.34 8.47 -14.02
N GLY A 15 5.74 7.51 -13.32
CA GLY A 15 5.56 6.13 -13.74
C GLY A 15 6.41 5.16 -12.90
N ILE A 16 5.76 4.47 -11.96
CA ILE A 16 6.38 3.52 -11.01
C ILE A 16 6.71 2.18 -11.69
N LEU A 17 6.05 1.87 -12.81
CA LEU A 17 6.23 0.60 -13.53
C LEU A 17 6.38 0.82 -15.04
N PRO A 18 7.13 -0.06 -15.73
CA PRO A 18 7.05 -0.20 -17.19
C PRO A 18 5.62 -0.43 -17.65
N ARG A 19 5.29 0.08 -18.85
CA ARG A 19 3.96 -0.13 -19.44
C ARG A 19 3.69 -1.60 -19.73
N GLY A 20 2.49 -2.07 -19.37
CA GLY A 20 2.00 -3.43 -19.66
C GLY A 20 1.25 -4.08 -18.50
N GLU A 21 0.07 -4.64 -18.79
CA GLU A 21 -0.83 -5.24 -17.79
C GLU A 21 -0.18 -6.43 -17.05
N ASP A 22 0.63 -7.23 -17.76
CA ASP A 22 1.34 -8.38 -17.18
C ASP A 22 2.31 -7.97 -16.06
N TYR A 23 2.97 -6.82 -16.22
CA TYR A 23 3.95 -6.36 -15.23
C TYR A 23 3.27 -5.90 -13.94
N ALA A 24 2.14 -5.19 -14.04
CA ALA A 24 1.36 -4.78 -12.88
C ALA A 24 0.83 -6.00 -12.10
N HIS A 25 0.41 -7.06 -12.81
CA HIS A 25 -0.01 -8.31 -12.19
C HIS A 25 1.14 -9.00 -11.44
N VAL A 26 2.29 -9.19 -12.09
CA VAL A 26 3.49 -9.79 -11.48
C VAL A 26 3.94 -8.99 -10.25
N ALA A 27 3.96 -7.67 -10.35
CA ALA A 27 4.34 -6.81 -9.24
C ALA A 27 3.36 -6.90 -8.06
N ALA A 28 2.06 -6.99 -8.32
CA ALA A 28 1.06 -7.20 -7.28
C ALA A 28 1.25 -8.53 -6.54
N GLU A 29 1.52 -9.62 -7.27
CA GLU A 29 1.80 -10.93 -6.67
C GLU A 29 3.11 -10.93 -5.87
N ALA A 30 4.17 -10.32 -6.41
CA ALA A 30 5.44 -10.19 -5.71
C ALA A 30 5.30 -9.44 -4.38
N LEU A 31 4.50 -8.36 -4.35
CA LEU A 31 4.19 -7.61 -3.13
C LEU A 31 3.41 -8.46 -2.13
N ARG A 32 2.34 -9.16 -2.57
CA ARG A 32 1.54 -10.05 -1.72
C ARG A 32 2.39 -11.15 -1.08
N LEU A 33 3.23 -11.80 -1.87
CA LEU A 33 4.13 -12.85 -1.38
C LEU A 33 5.16 -12.31 -0.39
N SER A 34 5.70 -11.12 -0.64
CA SER A 34 6.63 -10.45 0.27
C SER A 34 5.97 -10.14 1.62
N ILE A 35 4.76 -9.57 1.61
CA ILE A 35 3.99 -9.30 2.84
C ILE A 35 3.72 -10.59 3.62
N TRP A 36 3.33 -11.66 2.93
CA TRP A 36 3.08 -12.95 3.58
C TRP A 36 4.34 -13.54 4.24
N ARG A 37 5.50 -13.38 3.60
CA ARG A 37 6.78 -13.93 4.08
C ARG A 37 7.20 -13.41 5.44
N VAL A 38 6.77 -12.21 5.82
CA VAL A 38 7.03 -11.56 7.12
C VAL A 38 5.87 -11.74 8.13
N GLY A 39 4.94 -12.68 7.88
CA GLY A 39 3.85 -12.99 8.81
C GLY A 39 2.71 -11.96 8.83
N CYS A 40 2.65 -11.11 7.80
CA CYS A 40 1.60 -10.13 7.59
C CYS A 40 0.60 -10.62 6.53
N VAL A 41 -0.53 -9.93 6.37
CA VAL A 41 -1.56 -10.25 5.37
C VAL A 41 -1.82 -9.03 4.51
N ALA A 42 -1.73 -9.17 3.19
CA ALA A 42 -2.16 -8.15 2.25
C ALA A 42 -3.69 -8.19 2.13
N LEU A 43 -4.39 -7.32 2.85
CA LEU A 43 -5.85 -7.18 2.78
C LEU A 43 -6.31 -6.58 1.45
N ALA A 44 -5.51 -5.69 0.88
CA ALA A 44 -5.68 -5.15 -0.46
C ALA A 44 -4.32 -4.81 -1.06
N CYS A 45 -4.20 -4.96 -2.37
CA CYS A 45 -3.01 -4.61 -3.12
C CYS A 45 -3.44 -4.16 -4.51
N LYS A 46 -3.18 -2.90 -4.84
CA LYS A 46 -3.35 -2.34 -6.17
C LYS A 46 -1.99 -1.89 -6.67
N VAL A 47 -1.74 -2.24 -7.92
CA VAL A 47 -0.52 -1.91 -8.64
C VAL A 47 -0.94 -1.40 -10.01
N SER A 48 -0.38 -0.26 -10.41
CA SER A 48 -0.62 0.37 -11.71
C SER A 48 0.65 1.11 -12.13
N GLU A 49 0.69 1.60 -13.37
CA GLU A 49 1.81 2.40 -13.86
C GLU A 49 2.08 3.64 -13.00
N ALA A 50 1.06 4.28 -12.41
CA ALA A 50 1.20 5.55 -11.72
C ALA A 50 1.23 5.44 -10.18
N GLU A 51 0.76 4.31 -9.64
CA GLU A 51 0.61 4.15 -8.20
C GLU A 51 0.69 2.68 -7.77
N VAL A 52 1.19 2.50 -6.55
CA VAL A 52 1.02 1.27 -5.78
C VAL A 52 0.34 1.60 -4.46
N ARG A 53 -0.69 0.83 -4.11
CA ARG A 53 -1.41 0.93 -2.83
C ARG A 53 -1.48 -0.43 -2.15
N LEU A 54 -1.21 -0.45 -0.86
CA LEU A 54 -1.30 -1.64 -0.02
C LEU A 54 -2.13 -1.35 1.22
N VAL A 55 -2.93 -2.33 1.61
CA VAL A 55 -3.53 -2.40 2.94
C VAL A 55 -3.04 -3.68 3.60
N ILE A 56 -2.30 -3.55 4.69
CA ILE A 56 -1.56 -4.64 5.31
C ILE A 56 -2.08 -4.84 6.73
N GLN A 57 -2.51 -6.05 7.05
CA GLN A 57 -2.70 -6.46 8.43
C GLN A 57 -1.38 -7.02 8.97
N CYS A 58 -0.85 -6.39 10.02
CA CYS A 58 0.42 -6.76 10.64
C CYS A 58 0.32 -6.73 12.17
N ASP A 59 1.36 -7.19 12.85
CA ASP A 59 1.49 -7.06 14.30
C ASP A 59 1.93 -5.65 14.69
N ASP A 60 1.49 -5.16 15.86
CA ASP A 60 1.81 -3.83 16.39
C ASP A 60 3.30 -3.60 16.67
N ARG A 61 4.08 -4.68 16.75
CA ARG A 61 5.55 -4.66 16.90
C ARG A 61 6.31 -4.31 15.62
N HIS A 62 5.67 -4.35 14.45
CA HIS A 62 6.36 -3.96 13.22
C HIS A 62 6.54 -2.44 13.20
N ASP A 63 7.79 -2.01 13.00
CA ASP A 63 8.04 -0.65 12.57
C ASP A 63 7.51 -0.48 11.13
N PRO A 64 6.58 0.47 10.87
CA PRO A 64 5.96 0.62 9.55
C PRO A 64 6.98 0.86 8.44
N ARG A 65 7.99 1.69 8.71
CA ARG A 65 8.99 2.07 7.71
C ARG A 65 9.85 0.88 7.33
N ALA A 66 10.37 0.18 8.33
CA ALA A 66 11.17 -1.03 8.12
C ALA A 66 10.35 -2.13 7.41
N LEU A 67 9.07 -2.29 7.75
CA LEU A 67 8.17 -3.24 7.07
C LEU A 67 8.02 -2.88 5.59
N VAL A 68 7.72 -1.63 5.27
CA VAL A 68 7.53 -1.17 3.88
C VAL A 68 8.82 -1.28 3.09
N ASP A 69 9.95 -0.86 3.65
CA ASP A 69 11.27 -0.97 3.01
C ASP A 69 11.64 -2.43 2.71
N TRP A 70 11.38 -3.35 3.65
CA TRP A 70 11.61 -4.77 3.44
C TRP A 70 10.71 -5.34 2.34
N VAL A 71 9.40 -5.06 2.38
CA VAL A 71 8.43 -5.55 1.38
C VAL A 71 8.81 -5.05 0.00
N ARG A 72 9.17 -3.78 -0.12
CA ARG A 72 9.62 -3.15 -1.35
C ARG A 72 10.87 -3.82 -1.91
N ALA A 73 11.89 -4.03 -1.09
CA ALA A 73 13.14 -4.67 -1.52
C ALA A 73 12.91 -6.13 -1.95
N ALA A 74 12.14 -6.89 -1.17
CA ALA A 74 11.84 -8.29 -1.46
C ALA A 74 11.03 -8.46 -2.76
N ALA A 75 10.03 -7.62 -2.98
CA ALA A 75 9.23 -7.64 -4.19
C ALA A 75 10.04 -7.17 -5.42
N SER A 76 10.87 -6.14 -5.28
CA SER A 76 11.78 -5.70 -6.36
C SER A 76 12.73 -6.82 -6.77
N PHE A 77 13.29 -7.55 -5.80
CA PHE A 77 14.11 -8.73 -6.07
C PHE A 77 13.32 -9.82 -6.81
N ALA A 78 12.12 -10.17 -6.33
CA ALA A 78 11.29 -11.20 -6.97
C ALA A 78 10.92 -10.83 -8.42
N ILE A 79 10.54 -9.58 -8.68
CA ILE A 79 10.22 -9.07 -10.02
C ILE A 79 11.45 -9.12 -10.92
N SER A 80 12.62 -8.72 -10.41
CA SER A 80 13.88 -8.78 -11.17
C SER A 80 14.25 -10.21 -11.58
N CYS A 81 14.01 -11.19 -10.71
CA CYS A 81 14.25 -12.59 -11.01
C CYS A 81 13.27 -13.14 -12.05
N TYR A 82 12.02 -12.67 -12.07
CA TYR A 82 11.00 -13.16 -13.00
C TYR A 82 11.06 -12.48 -14.38
N THR A 83 11.29 -11.17 -14.41
CA THR A 83 11.21 -10.35 -15.62
C THR A 83 12.56 -9.98 -16.21
N GLY A 84 13.66 -10.15 -15.45
CA GLY A 84 14.98 -9.64 -15.81
C GLY A 84 15.14 -8.12 -15.62
N PHE A 85 14.11 -7.43 -15.11
CA PHE A 85 14.10 -5.99 -14.87
C PHE A 85 13.70 -5.67 -13.42
N ALA A 86 14.45 -4.79 -12.76
CA ALA A 86 14.11 -4.33 -11.42
C ALA A 86 13.28 -3.04 -11.53
N PRO A 87 12.12 -2.95 -10.87
CA PRO A 87 11.37 -1.70 -10.85
C PRO A 87 12.15 -0.63 -10.07
N ASP A 88 12.10 0.61 -10.55
CA ASP A 88 12.67 1.76 -9.85
C ASP A 88 11.70 2.25 -8.77
N TRP A 89 11.61 1.49 -7.68
CA TRP A 89 10.73 1.79 -6.55
C TRP A 89 11.36 2.72 -5.50
N ASP A 90 12.32 3.56 -5.87
CA ASP A 90 12.82 4.61 -4.97
C ASP A 90 11.90 5.83 -4.83
N ALA A 91 10.70 5.74 -5.40
CA ALA A 91 9.61 6.67 -5.19
C ALA A 91 9.28 6.87 -3.69
N PRO A 92 9.08 8.14 -3.25
CA PRO A 92 8.56 8.43 -1.93
C PRO A 92 7.22 7.71 -1.65
N TYR A 93 7.00 7.35 -0.39
CA TYR A 93 5.77 6.71 0.04
C TYR A 93 5.21 7.32 1.31
N HIS A 94 3.89 7.21 1.41
CA HIS A 94 3.12 7.57 2.58
C HIS A 94 2.59 6.31 3.25
N TYR A 95 2.56 6.30 4.57
CA TYR A 95 1.91 5.25 5.34
C TYR A 95 1.17 5.83 6.52
N GLU A 96 0.10 5.16 6.93
CA GLU A 96 -0.66 5.49 8.13
C GLU A 96 -1.23 4.24 8.79
N TRP A 97 -1.30 4.26 10.12
CA TRP A 97 -2.05 3.26 10.87
C TRP A 97 -3.55 3.54 10.77
N VAL A 98 -4.30 2.55 10.32
CA VAL A 98 -5.75 2.63 10.13
C VAL A 98 -6.45 2.00 11.32
N SER A 99 -7.46 2.70 11.86
CA SER A 99 -8.30 2.15 12.91
C SER A 99 -9.23 1.05 12.36
N PRO A 100 -9.62 0.05 13.17
CA PRO A 100 -10.42 -1.09 12.70
C PRO A 100 -11.69 -0.68 11.94
N GLU A 101 -12.39 0.34 12.41
CA GLU A 101 -13.63 0.87 11.83
C GLU A 101 -13.41 1.56 10.46
N ARG A 102 -12.19 2.04 10.18
CA ARG A 102 -11.83 2.65 8.90
C ARG A 102 -11.22 1.66 7.90
N ALA A 103 -10.82 0.46 8.34
CA ALA A 103 -10.12 -0.51 7.49
C ALA A 103 -10.86 -0.83 6.18
N GLY A 104 -12.19 -0.99 6.24
CA GLY A 104 -13.02 -1.25 5.07
C GLY A 104 -12.94 -0.14 4.00
N VAL A 105 -12.89 1.13 4.42
CA VAL A 105 -12.75 2.28 3.51
C VAL A 105 -11.41 2.25 2.80
N HIS A 106 -10.32 1.94 3.51
CA HIS A 106 -8.98 1.86 2.91
C HIS A 106 -8.87 0.68 1.94
N ILE A 107 -9.46 -0.48 2.27
CA ILE A 107 -9.54 -1.62 1.35
C ILE A 107 -10.29 -1.21 0.08
N MET A 108 -11.46 -0.59 0.21
CA MET A 108 -12.25 -0.10 -0.92
C MET A 108 -11.50 0.92 -1.77
N HIS A 109 -10.88 1.94 -1.16
CA HIS A 109 -10.08 2.93 -1.90
C HIS A 109 -8.87 2.29 -2.60
N CYS A 110 -8.25 1.29 -1.98
CA CYS A 110 -7.15 0.55 -2.59
C CYS A 110 -7.61 -0.18 -3.85
N VAL A 111 -8.74 -0.90 -3.81
CA VAL A 111 -9.20 -1.69 -4.97
C VAL A 111 -9.89 -0.86 -6.04
N SER A 112 -10.62 0.20 -5.67
CA SER A 112 -11.44 1.00 -6.59
C SER A 112 -10.68 2.13 -7.29
N GLY A 113 -9.47 2.48 -6.85
CA GLY A 113 -8.71 3.59 -7.44
C GLY A 113 -9.31 4.98 -7.23
N HIS A 114 -10.29 5.11 -6.34
CA HIS A 114 -10.86 6.40 -5.98
C HIS A 114 -9.87 7.15 -5.10
N THR A 115 -9.20 8.15 -5.64
CA THR A 115 -8.57 9.24 -4.88
C THR A 115 -9.72 10.10 -4.32
N GLY A 116 -10.41 9.59 -3.30
CA GLY A 116 -11.40 10.37 -2.58
C GLY A 116 -10.69 11.51 -1.85
N ALA A 117 -10.73 12.72 -2.41
CA ALA A 117 -10.60 13.94 -1.62
C ALA A 117 -11.66 13.86 -0.52
N THR A 118 -11.25 13.46 0.67
CA THR A 118 -12.11 13.53 1.85
C THR A 118 -12.14 14.99 2.23
N THR A 119 -13.11 15.73 1.69
CA THR A 119 -13.48 17.04 2.21
C THR A 119 -13.78 16.83 3.69
N MET A 120 -12.93 17.37 4.56
CA MET A 120 -13.23 17.46 5.98
C MET A 120 -14.55 18.23 6.12
N HIS A 121 -15.64 17.54 6.42
CA HIS A 121 -16.75 18.17 7.10
C HIS A 121 -16.29 18.43 8.53
N THR A 122 -15.78 19.64 8.78
CA THR A 122 -15.80 20.22 10.11
C THR A 122 -17.26 20.29 10.52
N ALA A 123 -17.66 19.40 11.43
CA ALA A 123 -18.88 19.56 12.21
C ALA A 123 -18.64 20.76 13.13
N ASP A 124 -19.02 21.94 12.65
CA ASP A 124 -19.17 23.12 13.48
C ASP A 124 -20.55 23.01 14.12
N ASP A 125 -20.60 22.33 15.26
CA ASP A 125 -21.77 22.29 16.12
C ASP A 125 -21.32 22.65 17.54
N THR A 126 -21.27 23.95 17.82
CA THR A 126 -21.29 24.47 19.18
C THR A 126 -22.02 25.80 19.19
N THR A 127 -23.35 25.73 19.21
CA THR A 127 -24.17 26.78 19.81
C THR A 127 -24.01 26.66 21.32
N VAL A 128 -23.35 27.63 21.97
CA VAL A 128 -23.46 27.84 23.42
C VAL A 128 -23.57 29.34 23.68
N LEU A 129 -24.82 29.72 24.02
CA LEU A 129 -25.34 30.92 24.70
C LEU A 129 -25.11 32.30 24.05
#